data_AF-A0A518G0M2-F1
#
_entry.id   AF-A0A518G0M2-F1
#
_cell.length_a   1.000
_cell.length_b   1.000
_cell.length_c   1.000
_cell.angle_alpha   90.00
_cell.angle_beta   90.00
_cell.angle_gamma   90.00
#
_symmetry.space_group_name_H-M   'P 1'
#
loop_
_entity.id
_entity.type
_entity.pdbx_description
1 polymer ?
#
loop_
_entity_poly.entity_id
_entity_poly.type
_entity_poly.pdbx_seq_one_letter_code
_entity_poly.pdbx_strand_id
1 'polypeptide(L)' 'MVVNMSIGYLLLYLPLLVAVSCVIGATRHEVPRLIVEQTVRNALWITSFMLGIYVVLQVVSWLV' A
#
# COMPACT_ATOMS: atom_id res chain seq x y z
N MET A 1 -11.21 13.67 15.73
CA MET A 1 -11.77 12.30 15.76
C MET A 1 -10.62 11.31 15.58
N VAL A 2 -10.15 10.65 16.64
CA VAL A 2 -9.12 9.60 16.48
C VAL A 2 -9.81 8.39 15.87
N VAL A 3 -9.39 8.01 14.67
CA VAL A 3 -9.91 6.83 13.97
C VAL A 3 -9.50 5.58 14.78
N ASN A 4 -10.40 5.09 15.64
CA ASN A 4 -10.19 3.88 16.44
C ASN A 4 -10.54 2.64 15.60
N MET A 5 -9.65 2.28 14.68
CA MET A 5 -9.76 1.04 13.90
C MET A 5 -8.96 -0.07 14.59
N SER A 6 -9.56 -1.25 14.73
CA SER A 6 -8.84 -2.44 15.23
C SER A 6 -7.65 -2.76 14.33
N ILE A 7 -6.50 -3.10 14.93
CA ILE A 7 -5.31 -3.58 14.20
C ILE A 7 -5.71 -4.70 13.22
N GLY A 8 -6.62 -5.59 13.61
CA GLY A 8 -7.07 -6.70 12.77
C GLY A 8 -7.71 -6.23 11.46
N TYR A 9 -8.41 -5.10 11.48
CA TYR A 9 -8.99 -4.51 10.27
C TYR A 9 -7.90 -3.92 9.36
N LEU A 10 -6.90 -3.24 9.93
CA LEU A 10 -5.79 -2.66 9.16
C LEU A 10 -4.98 -3.73 8.44
N LEU A 11 -4.83 -4.93 9.03
CA LEU A 11 -4.11 -6.05 8.42
C LEU A 11 -4.81 -6.59 7.16
N LEU A 12 -6.10 -6.34 6.95
CA LEU A 12 -6.82 -6.73 5.72
C LEU A 12 -6.27 -6.04 4.47
N TYR A 13 -5.53 -4.94 4.63
CA TYR A 13 -4.82 -4.29 3.53
C TYR A 13 -3.68 -5.14 2.95
N LEU A 14 -2.99 -5.94 3.78
CA LEU A 14 -1.81 -6.72 3.36
C LEU A 14 -2.11 -7.73 2.23
N PRO A 15 -3.13 -8.61 2.32
CA PRO A 15 -3.40 -9.56 1.24
C PRO A 15 -3.76 -8.86 -0.07
N LEU A 16 -4.48 -7.74 -0.01
CA LEU A 16 -4.82 -6.93 -1.18
C LEU A 16 -3.58 -6.32 -1.82
N LEU A 17 -2.70 -5.73 -1.00
CA LEU A 17 -1.44 -5.13 -1.46
C LEU A 17 -0.56 -6.17 -2.15
N VAL A 18 -0.41 -7.35 -1.53
CA VAL A 18 0.41 -8.44 -2.08
C VAL A 18 -0.16 -8.92 -3.41
N ALA A 19 -1.47 -9.19 -3.47
CA ALA A 19 -2.12 -9.67 -4.69
C ALA A 19 -1.95 -8.68 -5.85
N VAL A 20 -2.30 -7.41 -5.65
CA VAL A 20 -2.22 -6.39 -6.71
C VAL A 20 -0.78 -6.17 -7.16
N SER A 21 0.16 -6.04 -6.21
CA SER A 21 1.57 -5.78 -6.55
C SER A 21 2.19 -6.95 -7.33
N CYS A 22 1.86 -8.18 -6.94
CA CYS A 22 2.32 -9.40 -7.61
C CYS A 22 1.77 -9.50 -9.03
N VAL A 23 0.47 -9.25 -9.23
CA VAL A 23 -0.14 -9.25 -10.57
C VAL A 23 0.53 -8.21 -11.48
N ILE A 24 0.79 -7.00 -10.98
CA ILE A 24 1.48 -5.97 -11.78
C ILE A 24 2.92 -6.40 -12.12
N GLY A 25 3.66 -7.01 -11.18
CA GLY A 25 5.01 -7.48 -11.42
C GLY A 25 5.06 -8.64 -12.42
N ALA A 26 4.19 -9.64 -12.23
CA ALA A 26 4.18 -10.88 -13.00
C ALA A 26 3.67 -10.70 -14.44
N THR A 27 2.80 -9.73 -14.69
CA THR A 27 2.28 -9.47 -16.06
C THR A 27 3.22 -8.64 -16.92
N ARG A 28 4.22 -7.97 -16.33
CA ARG A 28 5.14 -7.06 -17.04
C ARG A 28 6.49 -7.69 -17.38
N HIS A 29 6.87 -8.76 -16.69
CA HIS A 29 8.20 -9.33 -16.78
C HIS A 29 8.14 -10.86 -16.81
N GLU A 30 8.96 -11.46 -17.66
CA GLU A 30 9.13 -12.92 -17.74
C GLU A 30 10.30 -13.41 -16.87
N VAL A 31 11.22 -12.50 -16.51
CA VAL A 31 12.39 -12.82 -15.69
C VAL A 31 12.01 -12.72 -14.20
N PRO A 32 12.21 -13.78 -13.39
CA PRO A 32 11.72 -13.82 -12.01
C PRO A 32 12.32 -12.72 -11.13
N ARG A 33 13.57 -12.34 -11.36
CA ARG A 33 14.22 -11.23 -10.65
C ARG A 33 13.50 -9.90 -10.86
N LEU A 34 13.11 -9.61 -12.09
CA LEU A 34 12.40 -8.37 -12.44
C LEU A 34 10.97 -8.36 -11.90
N ILE A 35 10.30 -9.52 -11.87
CA ILE A 35 8.96 -9.66 -11.28
C ILE A 35 8.99 -9.24 -9.81
N VAL A 36 9.94 -9.78 -9.02
CA VAL A 36 10.05 -9.48 -7.58
C VAL A 36 10.40 -8.02 -7.35
N GLU A 37 11.39 -7.48 -8.09
CA GLU A 37 11.79 -6.09 -7.97
C GLU A 37 10.61 -5.13 -8.24
N GLN A 38 9.88 -5.38 -9.32
CA GLN A 38 8.71 -4.57 -9.68
C GLN A 38 7.57 -4.70 -8.67
N THR A 39 7.35 -5.93 -8.17
CA THR A 39 6.33 -6.22 -7.15
C THR A 39 6.62 -5.42 -5.87
N VAL A 40 7.85 -5.49 -5.36
CA VAL A 40 8.26 -4.77 -4.14
C VAL A 40 8.19 -3.26 -4.38
N ARG A 41 8.69 -2.77 -5.52
CA ARG A 41 8.65 -1.34 -5.85
C ARG A 41 7.21 -0.83 -5.90
N ASN A 42 6.29 -1.57 -6.50
CA ASN A 42 4.87 -1.21 -6.54
C ASN A 42 4.24 -1.21 -5.14
N ALA A 43 4.52 -2.24 -4.32
CA ALA A 43 4.00 -2.31 -2.96
C ALA A 43 4.44 -1.10 -2.12
N LEU A 44 5.71 -0.68 -2.26
CA LEU A 44 6.24 0.52 -1.62
C LEU A 44 5.56 1.79 -2.13
N TRP A 45 5.36 1.95 -3.44
CA TRP A 45 4.68 3.12 -4.01
C TRP A 45 3.22 3.24 -3.56
N ILE A 46 2.47 2.14 -3.60
CA ILE A 46 1.06 2.10 -3.17
C ILE A 46 0.96 2.47 -1.69
N THR A 47 1.78 1.85 -0.85
CA THR A 47 1.79 2.12 0.59
C THR A 47 2.20 3.56 0.90
N SER A 48 3.22 4.07 0.21
CA SER A 48 3.68 5.46 0.38
C SER A 48 2.59 6.47 -0.02
N PHE A 49 1.88 6.20 -1.11
CA PHE A 49 0.77 7.04 -1.54
C PHE A 49 -0.39 7.05 -0.53
N MET A 50 -0.81 5.87 -0.06
CA MET A 50 -1.86 5.74 0.97
C MET A 50 -1.47 6.44 2.28
N LEU A 51 -0.20 6.31 2.69
CA LEU A 51 0.32 6.98 3.88
C LEU A 51 0.40 8.50 3.68
N GLY A 52 0.73 8.97 2.47
CA GLY A 52 0.65 10.38 2.11
C GLY A 52 -0.76 10.95 2.26
N ILE A 53 -1.78 10.24 1.77
CA ILE A 53 -3.20 10.62 1.98
C ILE A 53 -3.50 10.69 3.48
N TYR A 54 -3.12 9.67 4.25
CA TYR A 54 -3.33 9.64 5.70
C TYR A 54 -2.71 10.88 6.38
N VAL A 55 -1.46 11.22 6.06
CA VAL A 55 -0.77 12.40 6.63
C VAL A 55 -1.53 13.69 6.29
N VAL A 56 -1.96 13.86 5.05
CA VAL A 56 -2.73 15.05 4.63
C VAL A 56 -4.04 15.14 5.42
N LEU A 57 -4.80 14.05 5.50
CA LEU A 57 -6.06 14.01 6.25
C LEU A 57 -5.83 14.26 7.75
N GLN A 58 -4.74 13.74 8.31
CA GLN A 58 -4.39 13.91 9.71
C GLN A 58 -4.07 15.38 10.03
N VAL A 59 -3.31 16.04 9.15
CA VAL A 59 -3.01 17.48 9.28
C VAL A 59 -4.28 18.31 9.18
N VAL A 60 -5.14 18.05 8.19
CA VAL A 60 -6.42 18.76 8.05
C VAL A 60 -7.29 18.55 9.30
N SER A 61 -7.34 17.35 9.86
CA SER A 61 -8.08 17.06 11.09
C SER A 61 -7.54 17.78 12.34
N TRP A 62 -6.30 18.26 12.34
CA TRP A 62 -5.78 19.09 13.44
C TRP A 62 -6.10 20.57 13.28
N LEU A 63 -6.35 21.01 12.05
CA LEU A 63 -6.68 22.40 11.72
C LEU A 63 -8.18 22.70 11.85
N VAL A 64 -9.03 21.66 11.84
CA VAL A 64 -10.48 21.72 12.07
C VAL A 64 -10.78 21.34 13.52
#